data_AF-D1PHU3-F1
#
_entry.id   AF-D1PHU3-F1
#
_cell.length_a   1.000
_cell.length_b   1.000
_cell.length_c   1.000
_cell.angle_alpha   90.00
_cell.angle_beta   90.00
_cell.angle_gamma   90.00
#
_symmetry.space_group_name_H-M   'P 1'
#
loop_
_entity.id
_entity.type
_entity.pdbx_description
1 polymer ?
#
loop_
_entity_poly.entity_id
_entity_poly.type
_entity_poly.pdbx_seq_one_letter_code
_entity_poly.pdbx_strand_id
1 'polypeptide(L)'
;VVTDSTIEDLYADGAYQSPDNREFAKNHNAMQLKTGKMQGGCRWELIPHDEDGLTIREIATGNTYEAVKAVTKQGSRKRWRIPWNNKTGWRYFEDKDIKAYQLRKQIESLPLEEQHKRNNVEAAMFQYSFHTRNGKTRYRGLLKHRMHAYSRCMWMNLRRMVIFQISTFQRSIFALFGPIREAFGSFKAISRQIFTSGADCYVSLRMTTLVRLESKYAPF
;
A
#
# COMPACT_ATOMS: atom_id res chain seq x y z
N VAL A 1 14.89 -5.38 19.45
CA VAL A 1 13.68 -4.59 19.78
C VAL A 1 14.11 -3.62 20.88
N VAL A 2 13.96 -2.31 20.67
CA VAL A 2 14.62 -1.26 21.50
C VAL A 2 13.61 -0.45 22.31
N THR A 3 12.35 -0.87 22.30
CA THR A 3 11.29 -0.29 23.12
C THR A 3 10.58 -1.46 23.79
N ASP A 4 10.57 -1.52 25.12
CA ASP A 4 9.90 -2.57 25.92
C ASP A 4 8.37 -2.54 25.83
N SER A 5 7.83 -2.02 24.72
CA SER A 5 6.42 -1.95 24.39
C SER A 5 5.90 -3.30 23.91
N THR A 6 4.75 -3.72 24.44
CA THR A 6 4.02 -4.88 23.94
C THR A 6 3.53 -4.62 22.52
N ILE A 7 3.84 -5.54 21.60
CA ILE A 7 3.40 -5.45 20.21
C ILE A 7 2.02 -6.10 20.10
N GLU A 8 1.00 -5.31 19.74
CA GLU A 8 -0.37 -5.78 19.56
C GLU A 8 -0.58 -6.38 18.16
N ASP A 9 -0.21 -5.62 17.12
CA ASP A 9 -0.36 -5.98 15.71
C ASP A 9 1.00 -6.15 15.03
N LEU A 10 1.21 -7.29 14.37
CA LEU A 10 2.39 -7.54 13.53
C LEU A 10 1.98 -7.67 12.08
N TYR A 11 2.38 -6.70 11.26
CA TYR A 11 2.25 -6.77 9.81
C TYR A 11 3.44 -7.54 9.21
N ALA A 12 3.17 -8.63 8.50
CA ALA A 12 4.20 -9.47 7.89
C ALA A 12 3.84 -9.87 6.45
N ASP A 13 4.84 -10.41 5.73
CA ASP A 13 4.63 -10.98 4.40
C ASP A 13 3.74 -12.23 4.47
N GLY A 14 3.11 -12.57 3.36
CA GLY A 14 2.41 -13.83 3.16
C GLY A 14 3.29 -15.07 3.39
N ALA A 15 4.60 -14.95 3.19
CA ALA A 15 5.55 -16.05 3.46
C ALA A 15 5.68 -16.38 4.96
N TYR A 16 5.32 -15.46 5.86
CA TYR A 16 5.36 -15.69 7.32
C TYR A 16 4.10 -16.40 7.85
N GLN A 17 3.18 -16.82 6.99
CA GLN A 17 1.93 -17.51 7.37
C GLN A 17 2.10 -19.01 7.73
N SER A 18 3.25 -19.41 8.29
CA SER A 18 3.43 -20.78 8.74
C SER A 18 2.63 -21.08 10.03
N PRO A 19 2.24 -22.34 10.27
CA PRO A 19 1.63 -22.77 11.53
C PRO A 19 2.47 -22.36 12.74
N ASP A 20 3.78 -22.61 12.67
CA ASP A 20 4.74 -22.31 13.74
C ASP A 20 4.76 -20.82 14.11
N ASN A 21 4.73 -19.93 13.10
CA ASN A 21 4.73 -18.48 13.34
C ASN A 21 3.41 -18.01 13.98
N ARG A 22 2.29 -18.68 13.68
CA ARG A 22 1.00 -18.37 14.31
C ARG A 22 0.94 -18.86 15.76
N GLU A 23 1.52 -20.01 16.05
CA GLU A 23 1.67 -20.49 17.42
C GLU A 23 2.57 -19.55 18.22
N PHE A 24 3.69 -19.12 17.64
CA PHE A 24 4.57 -18.11 18.21
C PHE A 24 3.82 -16.81 18.54
N ALA A 25 3.02 -16.29 17.60
CA ALA A 25 2.24 -15.07 17.81
C ALA A 25 1.19 -15.21 18.94
N LYS A 26 0.52 -16.37 19.04
CA LYS A 26 -0.41 -16.67 20.14
C LYS A 26 0.31 -16.71 21.50
N ASN A 27 1.48 -17.32 21.55
CA ASN A 27 2.28 -17.47 22.77
C ASN A 27 2.92 -16.16 23.25
N HIS A 28 2.97 -15.13 22.41
CA HIS A 28 3.52 -13.81 22.74
C HIS A 28 2.41 -12.77 22.81
N ASN A 29 1.70 -12.77 23.94
CA ASN A 29 0.65 -11.80 24.28
C ASN A 29 -0.52 -11.75 23.28
N ALA A 30 -0.84 -12.87 22.63
CA ALA A 30 -1.89 -12.96 21.61
C ALA A 30 -1.74 -11.90 20.49
N MET A 31 -0.49 -11.60 20.12
CA MET A 31 -0.17 -10.70 19.01
C MET A 31 -0.88 -11.14 17.74
N GLN A 32 -1.53 -10.19 17.05
CA GLN A 32 -2.25 -10.47 15.81
C GLN A 32 -1.27 -10.44 14.63
N LEU A 33 -1.01 -11.62 14.05
CA LEU A 33 -0.27 -11.73 12.80
C LEU A 33 -1.16 -11.35 11.62
N LYS A 34 -1.07 -10.09 11.19
CA LYS A 34 -1.78 -9.55 10.02
C LYS A 34 -0.90 -9.66 8.77
N THR A 35 -1.43 -10.28 7.72
CA THR A 35 -0.73 -10.37 6.44
C THR A 35 -1.68 -9.98 5.32
N GLY A 36 -1.21 -9.22 4.34
CA GLY A 36 -2.07 -8.74 3.26
C GLY A 36 -2.56 -9.84 2.31
N LYS A 37 -1.72 -10.83 2.00
CA LYS A 37 -2.07 -11.98 1.13
C LYS A 37 -1.31 -13.22 1.54
N MET A 38 -1.91 -14.39 1.33
CA MET A 38 -1.21 -15.68 1.51
C MET A 38 -0.55 -16.11 0.20
N GLN A 39 0.66 -16.68 0.29
CA GLN A 39 1.40 -17.16 -0.88
C GLN A 39 0.67 -18.34 -1.57
N GLY A 40 0.85 -18.45 -2.89
CA GLY A 40 0.19 -19.47 -3.72
C GLY A 40 -1.22 -19.05 -4.16
N GLY A 41 -1.62 -19.48 -5.36
CA GLY A 41 -2.97 -19.24 -5.87
C GLY A 41 -3.98 -20.20 -5.25
N CYS A 42 -5.21 -19.73 -5.02
CA CYS A 42 -6.32 -20.58 -4.63
C CYS A 42 -7.13 -20.92 -5.90
N ARG A 43 -7.09 -22.18 -6.34
CA ARG A 43 -7.89 -22.65 -7.49
C ARG A 43 -9.26 -23.19 -7.06
N TRP A 44 -9.33 -23.67 -5.83
CA TRP A 44 -10.46 -24.39 -5.27
C TRP A 44 -11.04 -23.60 -4.11
N GLU A 45 -12.36 -23.57 -4.05
CA GLU A 45 -13.12 -23.13 -2.91
C GLU A 45 -13.53 -24.35 -2.11
N LEU A 46 -13.19 -24.39 -0.82
CA LEU A 46 -13.43 -25.52 0.06
C LEU A 46 -14.52 -25.13 1.07
N ILE A 47 -15.74 -25.64 0.89
CA ILE A 47 -16.89 -25.33 1.74
C ILE A 47 -17.19 -26.57 2.61
N PRO A 48 -16.76 -26.58 3.88
CA PRO A 48 -17.11 -27.65 4.81
C PRO A 48 -18.58 -27.52 5.25
N HIS A 49 -19.27 -28.66 5.41
CA HIS A 49 -20.63 -28.76 5.95
C HIS A 49 -20.62 -29.39 7.35
N ASP A 50 -21.67 -29.15 8.15
CA ASP A 50 -21.80 -29.64 9.52
C ASP A 50 -21.86 -31.19 9.61
N GLU A 51 -22.47 -31.84 8.61
CA GLU A 51 -22.59 -33.29 8.51
C GLU A 51 -21.42 -33.93 7.76
N ASP A 52 -20.20 -33.54 8.13
CA ASP A 52 -19.00 -34.30 7.78
C ASP A 52 -18.80 -34.46 6.25
N GLY A 53 -19.25 -33.45 5.50
CA GLY A 53 -19.20 -33.33 4.04
C GLY A 53 -18.40 -32.10 3.60
N LEU A 54 -17.84 -32.14 2.39
CA LEU A 54 -17.02 -31.05 1.83
C LEU A 54 -17.41 -30.82 0.37
N THR A 55 -17.89 -29.61 0.07
CA THR A 55 -18.12 -29.19 -1.32
C THR A 55 -16.92 -28.41 -1.82
N ILE A 56 -16.44 -28.79 -3.00
CA ILE A 56 -15.30 -28.16 -3.66
C ILE A 56 -15.78 -27.48 -4.93
N ARG A 57 -15.63 -26.15 -5.01
CA ARG A 57 -15.93 -25.37 -6.22
C ARG A 57 -14.64 -24.94 -6.89
N GLU A 58 -14.52 -25.16 -8.19
CA GLU A 58 -13.40 -24.61 -8.96
C GLU A 58 -13.69 -23.15 -9.31
N ILE A 59 -12.79 -22.24 -8.94
CA ILE A 59 -13.00 -20.79 -9.13
C ILE A 59 -12.97 -20.41 -10.62
N ALA A 60 -12.12 -21.07 -11.41
CA ALA A 60 -11.94 -20.74 -12.82
C ALA A 60 -13.08 -21.22 -13.72
N THR A 61 -13.67 -22.37 -13.42
CA THR A 61 -14.71 -23.01 -14.25
C THR A 61 -16.10 -22.90 -13.65
N GLY A 62 -16.22 -22.61 -12.35
CA GLY A 62 -17.48 -22.61 -11.62
C GLY A 62 -18.02 -24.01 -11.27
N ASN A 63 -17.32 -25.08 -11.69
CA ASN A 63 -17.76 -26.46 -11.45
C ASN A 63 -17.75 -26.79 -9.96
N THR A 64 -18.82 -27.44 -9.51
CA THR A 64 -18.99 -27.89 -8.12
C THR A 64 -18.82 -29.41 -8.05
N TYR A 65 -18.08 -29.86 -7.04
CA TYR A 65 -17.79 -31.26 -6.79
C TYR A 65 -18.09 -31.58 -5.33
N GLU A 66 -18.80 -32.67 -5.09
CA GLU A 66 -18.93 -33.24 -3.75
C GLU A 66 -17.71 -34.12 -3.46
N ALA A 67 -16.96 -33.77 -2.41
CA ALA A 67 -15.75 -34.48 -2.07
C ALA A 67 -16.08 -35.74 -1.27
N VAL A 68 -15.49 -36.86 -1.69
CA VAL A 68 -15.66 -38.15 -1.00
C VAL A 68 -14.50 -38.35 -0.03
N LYS A 69 -14.79 -38.84 1.18
CA LYS A 69 -13.74 -39.25 2.12
C LYS A 69 -12.98 -40.46 1.57
N ALA A 70 -11.68 -40.31 1.41
CA ALA A 70 -10.73 -41.35 1.11
C ALA A 70 -10.05 -41.80 2.41
N VAL A 71 -10.25 -43.06 2.77
CA VAL A 71 -9.52 -43.70 3.87
C VAL A 71 -8.31 -44.42 3.28
N THR A 72 -7.13 -44.15 3.81
CA THR A 72 -5.92 -44.88 3.42
C THR A 72 -5.97 -46.29 4.01
N LYS A 73 -5.41 -47.33 3.35
CA LYS A 73 -5.39 -48.73 3.87
C LYS A 73 -4.85 -48.86 5.31
N GLN A 74 -4.04 -47.90 5.76
CA GLN A 74 -3.45 -47.83 7.10
C GLN A 74 -4.30 -47.05 8.13
N GLY A 75 -5.52 -46.64 7.79
CA GLY A 75 -6.51 -46.04 8.70
C GLY A 75 -6.19 -44.64 9.27
N SER A 76 -4.95 -44.16 9.14
CA SER A 76 -4.47 -43.00 9.92
C SER A 76 -4.75 -41.63 9.31
N ARG A 77 -4.98 -41.54 7.99
CA ARG A 77 -5.21 -40.25 7.31
C ARG A 77 -6.55 -40.22 6.61
N LYS A 78 -7.45 -39.38 7.14
CA LYS A 78 -8.67 -38.93 6.46
C LYS A 78 -8.26 -37.90 5.41
N ARG A 79 -8.56 -38.20 4.14
CA ARG A 79 -8.35 -37.28 3.02
C ARG A 79 -9.65 -37.11 2.29
N TRP A 80 -9.82 -35.99 1.61
CA TRP A 80 -10.93 -35.75 0.71
C TRP A 80 -10.45 -35.94 -0.71
N ARG A 81 -11.27 -36.51 -1.58
CA ARG A 81 -10.93 -36.66 -3.00
C ARG A 81 -12.02 -36.15 -3.91
N ILE A 82 -11.60 -35.56 -5.02
CA ILE A 82 -12.46 -35.22 -6.15
C ILE A 82 -11.90 -35.86 -7.43
N PRO A 83 -12.76 -36.19 -8.40
CA PRO A 83 -12.30 -36.58 -9.73
C PRO A 83 -11.55 -35.41 -10.38
N TRP A 84 -10.39 -35.68 -10.97
CA TRP A 84 -9.55 -34.66 -11.58
C TRP A 84 -9.77 -34.62 -13.10
N ASN A 85 -10.18 -33.46 -13.61
CA ASN A 85 -10.17 -33.12 -15.04
C ASN A 85 -10.92 -34.13 -15.94
N ASN A 86 -12.04 -34.69 -15.46
CA ASN A 86 -12.84 -35.73 -16.11
C ASN A 86 -12.05 -36.96 -16.59
N LYS A 87 -10.85 -37.20 -16.04
CA LYS A 87 -10.00 -38.37 -16.30
C LYS A 87 -9.87 -39.21 -15.03
N THR A 88 -9.33 -40.42 -15.19
CA THR A 88 -9.07 -41.46 -14.17
C THR A 88 -8.08 -41.05 -13.05
N GLY A 89 -7.94 -39.76 -12.77
CA GLY A 89 -7.09 -39.23 -11.70
C GLY A 89 -7.93 -38.70 -10.54
N TRP A 90 -7.42 -38.85 -9.32
CA TRP A 90 -8.02 -38.28 -8.11
C TRP A 90 -7.16 -37.14 -7.60
N ARG A 91 -7.80 -36.03 -7.23
CA ARG A 91 -7.14 -34.94 -6.50
C ARG A 91 -7.50 -35.04 -5.03
N TYR A 92 -6.50 -35.06 -4.18
CA TYR A 92 -6.66 -35.21 -2.74
C TYR A 92 -6.52 -33.86 -2.04
N PHE A 93 -7.28 -33.68 -0.96
CA PHE A 93 -7.19 -32.57 -0.02
C PHE A 93 -7.08 -33.12 1.39
N GLU A 94 -6.22 -32.51 2.19
CA GLU A 94 -6.05 -32.82 3.61
C GLU A 94 -6.70 -31.74 4.46
N ASP A 95 -6.95 -32.01 5.74
CA ASP A 95 -7.56 -31.03 6.66
C ASP A 95 -6.73 -29.75 6.78
N LYS A 96 -5.41 -29.83 6.58
CA LYS A 96 -4.52 -28.68 6.52
C LYS A 96 -4.88 -27.73 5.36
N ASP A 97 -5.35 -28.27 4.23
CA ASP A 97 -5.70 -27.48 3.05
C ASP A 97 -7.02 -26.74 3.30
N ILE A 98 -7.96 -27.38 4.00
CA ILE A 98 -9.22 -26.77 4.45
C ILE A 98 -8.93 -25.62 5.41
N LYS A 99 -8.08 -25.85 6.43
CA LYS A 99 -7.65 -24.80 7.37
C LYS A 99 -6.95 -23.64 6.66
N ALA A 100 -6.06 -23.92 5.72
CA ALA A 100 -5.37 -22.88 4.94
C ALA A 100 -6.36 -22.08 4.07
N TYR A 101 -7.37 -22.72 3.51
CA TYR A 101 -8.42 -22.04 2.75
C TYR A 101 -9.28 -21.12 3.65
N GLN A 102 -9.73 -21.62 4.82
CA GLN A 102 -10.46 -20.80 5.79
C GLN A 102 -9.64 -19.59 6.22
N LEU A 103 -8.35 -19.79 6.45
CA LEU A 103 -7.41 -18.72 6.77
C LEU A 103 -7.32 -17.66 5.67
N ARG A 104 -7.28 -18.09 4.41
CA ARG A 104 -7.26 -17.18 3.27
C ARG A 104 -8.53 -16.34 3.22
N LYS A 105 -9.70 -16.94 3.44
CA LYS A 105 -10.97 -16.20 3.52
C LYS A 105 -10.99 -15.20 4.67
N GLN A 106 -10.43 -15.55 5.82
CA GLN A 106 -10.28 -14.60 6.94
C GLN A 106 -9.40 -13.40 6.54
N ILE A 107 -8.27 -13.64 5.87
CA ILE A 107 -7.41 -12.56 5.38
C ILE A 107 -8.13 -11.69 4.34
N GLU A 108 -8.82 -12.32 3.38
CA GLU A 108 -9.58 -11.63 2.33
C GLU A 108 -10.76 -10.83 2.89
N SER A 109 -11.30 -11.21 4.04
CA SER A 109 -12.38 -10.48 4.74
C SER A 109 -11.91 -9.21 5.46
N LEU A 110 -10.60 -9.03 5.67
CA LEU A 110 -10.06 -7.81 6.27
C LEU A 110 -10.35 -6.58 5.39
N PRO A 111 -10.52 -5.39 5.97
CA PRO A 111 -10.71 -4.17 5.20
C PRO A 111 -9.50 -3.91 4.29
N LEU A 112 -9.75 -3.36 3.10
CA LEU A 112 -8.73 -3.14 2.07
C LEU A 112 -7.56 -2.28 2.56
N GLU A 113 -7.83 -1.32 3.45
CA GLU A 113 -6.82 -0.48 4.07
C GLU A 113 -5.80 -1.29 4.89
N GLU A 114 -6.26 -2.28 5.66
CA GLU A 114 -5.37 -3.15 6.43
C GLU A 114 -4.63 -4.14 5.54
N GLN A 115 -5.29 -4.67 4.51
CA GLN A 115 -4.65 -5.58 3.54
C GLN A 115 -3.50 -4.90 2.77
N HIS A 116 -3.62 -3.60 2.52
CA HIS A 116 -2.62 -2.81 1.79
C HIS A 116 -1.46 -2.33 2.67
N LYS A 117 -1.54 -2.49 4.01
CA LYS A 117 -0.41 -2.21 4.89
C LYS A 117 0.70 -3.22 4.63
N ARG A 118 1.90 -2.70 4.32
CA ARG A 118 3.12 -3.49 4.18
C ARG A 118 4.01 -3.31 5.39
N ASN A 119 4.76 -4.35 5.73
CA ASN A 119 5.78 -4.24 6.76
C ASN A 119 6.87 -3.21 6.34
N ASN A 120 7.58 -2.68 7.32
CA ASN A 120 8.57 -1.62 7.09
C ASN A 120 9.74 -2.07 6.20
N VAL A 121 10.10 -3.36 6.26
CA VAL A 121 11.24 -3.96 5.54
C VAL A 121 10.91 -4.12 4.05
N GLU A 122 9.79 -4.73 3.71
CA GLU A 122 9.28 -4.84 2.33
C GLU A 122 9.02 -3.46 1.73
N ALA A 123 8.45 -2.55 2.50
CA ALA A 123 8.26 -1.17 2.03
C ALA A 123 9.61 -0.53 1.67
N ALA A 124 10.68 -0.81 2.43
CA ALA A 124 12.02 -0.33 2.12
C ALA A 124 12.61 -1.04 0.90
N MET A 125 12.51 -2.38 0.80
CA MET A 125 13.00 -3.14 -0.34
C MET A 125 12.29 -2.80 -1.64
N PHE A 126 10.97 -2.56 -1.58
CA PHE A 126 10.17 -2.08 -2.70
C PHE A 126 10.65 -0.70 -3.13
N GLN A 127 10.79 0.28 -2.23
CA GLN A 127 11.27 1.61 -2.57
C GLN A 127 12.71 1.60 -3.11
N TYR A 128 13.55 0.67 -2.62
CA TYR A 128 14.90 0.46 -3.12
C TYR A 128 14.91 0.01 -4.59
N SER A 129 14.12 -1.01 -4.92
CA SER A 129 14.09 -1.61 -6.26
C SER A 129 13.21 -0.86 -7.26
N PHE A 130 12.20 -0.11 -6.81
CA PHE A 130 11.19 0.53 -7.68
C PHE A 130 11.81 1.44 -8.75
N HIS A 131 12.81 2.24 -8.39
CA HIS A 131 13.48 3.17 -9.30
C HIS A 131 14.62 2.54 -10.12
N THR A 132 14.74 1.20 -10.14
CA THR A 132 15.78 0.52 -10.91
C THR A 132 15.29 0.18 -12.31
N ARG A 133 16.16 0.33 -13.31
CA ARG A 133 15.83 -0.02 -14.70
C ARG A 133 16.05 -1.52 -14.89
N ASN A 134 15.02 -2.26 -15.28
CA ASN A 134 15.06 -3.71 -15.49
C ASN A 134 15.58 -4.49 -14.27
N GLY A 135 15.25 -4.05 -13.05
CA GLY A 135 15.74 -4.68 -11.81
C GLY A 135 17.26 -4.52 -11.58
N LYS A 136 17.93 -3.64 -12.33
CA LYS A 136 19.38 -3.42 -12.25
C LYS A 136 19.67 -1.99 -11.82
N THR A 137 20.59 -1.84 -10.87
CA THR A 137 21.11 -0.53 -10.52
C THR A 137 22.12 -0.08 -11.58
N ARG A 138 22.24 1.24 -11.79
CA ARG A 138 23.19 1.83 -12.74
C ARG A 138 24.66 1.52 -12.42
N TYR A 139 24.98 1.42 -11.13
CA TYR A 139 26.34 1.18 -10.65
C TYR A 139 26.81 -0.24 -10.99
N ARG A 140 28.11 -0.40 -11.25
CA ARG A 140 28.76 -1.67 -11.56
C ARG A 140 29.87 -1.94 -10.53
N GLY A 141 30.00 -3.20 -10.12
CA GLY A 141 30.98 -3.64 -9.13
C GLY A 141 30.43 -3.60 -7.70
N LEU A 142 30.84 -4.60 -6.89
CA LEU A 142 30.27 -4.90 -5.58
C LEU A 142 30.30 -3.71 -4.61
N LEU A 143 31.43 -2.99 -4.56
CA LEU A 143 31.60 -1.83 -3.68
C LEU A 143 30.58 -0.73 -3.99
N LYS A 144 30.44 -0.38 -5.28
CA LYS A 144 29.52 0.68 -5.72
C LYS A 144 28.05 0.28 -5.49
N HIS A 145 27.71 -0.99 -5.67
CA HIS A 145 26.38 -1.52 -5.32
C HIS A 145 26.10 -1.41 -3.82
N ARG A 146 27.05 -1.78 -2.97
CA ARG A 146 26.91 -1.67 -1.50
C ARG A 146 26.71 -0.24 -1.05
N MET A 147 27.54 0.70 -1.55
CA MET A 147 27.40 2.12 -1.25
C MET A 147 26.02 2.66 -1.67
N HIS A 148 25.58 2.35 -2.90
CA HIS A 148 24.25 2.73 -3.37
C HIS A 148 23.12 2.18 -2.48
N ALA A 149 23.22 0.92 -2.06
CA ALA A 149 22.26 0.31 -1.15
C ALA A 149 22.18 1.04 0.19
N TYR A 150 23.33 1.30 0.83
CA TYR A 150 23.38 2.03 2.10
C TYR A 150 22.84 3.44 1.98
N SER A 151 23.25 4.21 0.97
CA SER A 151 22.75 5.57 0.76
C SER A 151 21.23 5.60 0.54
N ARG A 152 20.68 4.67 -0.26
CA ARG A 152 19.23 4.56 -0.48
C ARG A 152 18.47 4.22 0.81
N CYS A 153 18.95 3.23 1.57
CA CYS A 153 18.32 2.84 2.83
C CYS A 153 18.36 4.00 3.84
N MET A 154 19.48 4.71 3.94
CA MET A 154 19.63 5.86 4.82
C MET A 154 18.68 6.99 4.43
N TRP A 155 18.60 7.33 3.14
CA TRP A 155 17.64 8.32 2.63
C TRP A 155 16.18 7.97 2.97
N MET A 156 15.77 6.72 2.78
CA MET A 156 14.41 6.28 3.11
C MET A 156 14.10 6.44 4.60
N ASN A 157 15.03 6.05 5.47
CA ASN A 157 14.86 6.21 6.91
C ASN A 157 14.81 7.68 7.32
N LEU A 158 15.68 8.53 6.77
CA LEU A 158 15.61 9.98 6.98
C LEU A 158 14.26 10.56 6.54
N ARG A 159 13.79 10.22 5.33
CA ARG A 159 12.48 10.68 4.83
C ARG A 159 11.35 10.26 5.76
N ARG A 160 11.38 9.02 6.26
CA ARG A 160 10.39 8.52 7.23
C ARG A 160 10.39 9.32 8.53
N MET A 161 11.57 9.62 9.08
CA MET A 161 11.68 10.48 10.27
C MET A 161 11.14 11.88 10.02
N VAL A 162 11.47 12.50 8.88
CA VAL A 162 10.96 13.83 8.52
C VAL A 162 9.44 13.82 8.40
N ILE A 163 8.84 12.80 7.78
CA ILE A 163 7.38 12.69 7.70
C ILE A 163 6.76 12.47 9.06
N PHE A 164 7.35 11.61 9.89
CA PHE A 164 6.87 11.39 11.25
C PHE A 164 6.90 12.68 12.06
N GLN A 165 7.98 13.46 11.97
CA GLN A 165 8.06 14.77 12.59
C GLN A 165 6.98 15.69 12.04
N ILE A 166 6.84 15.81 10.71
CA ILE A 166 5.79 16.65 10.11
C ILE A 166 4.39 16.21 10.57
N SER A 167 4.07 14.92 10.59
CA SER A 167 2.74 14.43 11.01
C SER A 167 2.48 14.61 12.50
N THR A 168 3.50 14.46 13.34
CA THR A 168 3.38 14.64 14.79
C THR A 168 3.31 16.13 15.16
N PHE A 169 4.09 16.95 14.48
CA PHE A 169 4.14 18.41 14.62
C PHE A 169 3.17 19.14 13.69
N GLN A 170 2.30 18.44 12.97
CA GLN A 170 1.33 19.05 12.04
C GLN A 170 0.37 19.98 12.77
N ARG A 171 0.09 19.73 14.06
CA ARG A 171 -0.66 20.67 14.93
C ARG A 171 0.12 21.96 15.24
N SER A 172 1.43 21.92 15.43
CA SER A 172 2.22 23.11 15.77
C SER A 172 2.63 23.92 14.54
N ILE A 173 2.97 23.27 13.42
CA ILE A 173 3.39 23.95 12.19
C ILE A 173 2.21 24.66 11.51
N PHE A 174 1.02 24.04 11.39
CA PHE A 174 -0.15 24.74 10.84
C PHE A 174 -0.60 25.92 11.72
N ALA A 175 -0.47 25.82 13.04
CA ALA A 175 -0.73 26.92 13.96
C ALA A 175 0.31 28.04 13.84
N LEU A 176 1.59 27.70 13.62
CA LEU A 176 2.69 28.66 13.47
C LEU A 176 2.67 29.40 12.12
N PHE A 177 2.27 28.74 11.04
CA PHE A 177 2.21 29.33 9.69
C PHE A 177 0.83 29.92 9.33
N GLY A 178 -0.20 29.75 10.15
CA GLY A 178 -1.50 30.42 10.01
C GLY A 178 -1.38 31.95 9.89
N PRO A 179 -0.66 32.63 10.80
CA PRO A 179 -0.43 34.08 10.74
C PRO A 179 0.33 34.53 9.49
N ILE A 180 1.30 33.71 9.05
CA ILE A 180 2.09 33.99 7.84
C ILE A 180 1.19 33.92 6.60
N ARG A 181 0.29 32.93 6.53
CA ARG A 181 -0.67 32.78 5.42
C ARG A 181 -1.66 33.96 5.35
N GLU A 182 -2.14 34.44 6.49
CA GLU A 182 -2.98 35.64 6.56
C GLU A 182 -2.22 36.91 6.15
N ALA A 183 -0.98 37.07 6.61
CA ALA A 183 -0.12 38.19 6.20
C ALA A 183 0.16 38.21 4.69
N PHE A 184 0.42 37.05 4.07
CA PHE A 184 0.57 36.95 2.61
C PHE A 184 -0.74 37.23 1.86
N GLY A 185 -1.90 36.86 2.43
CA GLY A 185 -3.22 37.21 1.91
C GLY A 185 -3.45 38.72 1.90
N SER A 186 -3.15 39.39 3.01
CA SER A 186 -3.22 40.84 3.15
C SER A 186 -2.24 41.57 2.23
N PHE A 187 -1.00 41.07 2.09
CA PHE A 187 -0.01 41.66 1.18
C PHE A 187 -0.45 41.56 -0.29
N LYS A 188 -1.08 40.44 -0.67
CA LYS A 188 -1.64 40.24 -2.02
C LYS A 188 -2.88 41.12 -2.28
N ALA A 189 -3.67 41.42 -1.24
CA ALA A 189 -4.80 42.35 -1.34
C ALA A 189 -4.31 43.80 -1.50
N ILE A 190 -3.31 44.20 -0.70
CA ILE A 190 -2.65 45.51 -0.78
C ILE A 190 -1.97 45.68 -2.15
N SER A 191 -1.25 44.67 -2.64
CA SER A 191 -0.60 44.75 -3.95
C SER A 191 -1.60 44.89 -5.10
N ARG A 192 -2.78 44.26 -5.00
CA ARG A 192 -3.86 44.43 -5.99
C ARG A 192 -4.43 45.84 -5.96
N GLN A 193 -4.63 46.42 -4.78
CA GLN A 193 -5.14 47.78 -4.60
C GLN A 193 -4.17 48.83 -5.15
N ILE A 194 -2.86 48.65 -4.94
CA ILE A 194 -1.79 49.50 -5.47
C ILE A 194 -1.68 49.38 -7.01
N PHE A 195 -1.81 48.18 -7.57
CA PHE A 195 -1.75 47.98 -9.02
C PHE A 195 -2.99 48.52 -9.74
N THR A 196 -4.17 48.51 -9.12
CA THR A 196 -5.36 49.15 -9.69
C THR A 196 -5.26 50.68 -9.65
N SER A 197 -4.73 51.28 -8.57
CA SER A 197 -4.53 52.74 -8.51
C SER A 197 -3.43 53.25 -9.45
N GLY A 198 -2.42 52.42 -9.74
CA GLY A 198 -1.36 52.74 -10.71
C GLY A 198 -1.84 52.72 -12.17
N ALA A 199 -2.83 51.87 -12.48
CA ALA A 199 -3.43 51.78 -13.81
C ALA A 199 -4.27 53.03 -14.15
N ASP A 200 -5.01 53.58 -13.18
CA ASP A 200 -5.82 54.79 -13.37
C ASP A 200 -4.94 56.03 -13.63
N CYS A 201 -3.78 56.12 -12.97
CA CYS A 201 -2.82 57.22 -13.18
C CYS A 201 -2.16 57.17 -14.58
N TYR A 202 -1.87 55.97 -15.09
CA TYR A 202 -1.27 55.78 -16.42
C TYR A 202 -2.25 56.04 -17.56
N VAL A 203 -3.53 55.71 -17.37
CA VAL A 203 -4.60 56.00 -18.36
C VAL A 203 -4.90 57.49 -18.41
N SER A 204 -4.89 58.19 -17.27
CA SER A 204 -5.06 59.65 -17.22
C SER A 204 -3.92 60.39 -17.92
N LEU A 205 -2.66 59.98 -17.72
CA LEU A 205 -1.51 60.66 -18.33
C LEU A 205 -1.47 60.47 -19.86
N ARG A 206 -1.81 59.27 -20.37
CA ARG A 206 -1.89 58.97 -21.81
C ARG A 206 -3.04 59.68 -22.52
N MET A 207 -4.19 59.86 -21.86
CA MET A 207 -5.32 60.63 -22.42
C MET A 207 -4.96 62.12 -22.60
N THR A 208 -4.22 62.72 -21.66
CA THR A 208 -3.75 64.11 -21.81
C THR A 208 -2.64 64.32 -22.85
N THR A 209 -1.83 63.30 -23.14
CA THR A 209 -0.77 63.41 -24.18
C THR A 209 -1.30 63.14 -25.59
N LEU A 210 -2.31 62.27 -25.75
CA LEU A 210 -2.91 61.98 -27.06
C LEU A 210 -3.80 63.12 -27.58
N VAL A 211 -4.49 63.86 -26.71
CA VAL A 211 -5.35 64.99 -27.13
C VAL A 211 -4.55 66.20 -27.63
N ARG A 212 -3.25 66.29 -27.32
CA ARG A 212 -2.40 67.44 -27.72
C ARG A 212 -1.67 67.26 -29.06
N LEU A 213 -1.67 66.05 -29.63
CA LEU A 213 -0.83 65.69 -30.79
C LEU A 213 -1.61 65.44 -32.10
N GLU A 214 -2.93 65.31 -32.09
CA GLU A 214 -3.75 65.11 -33.29
C GLU A 214 -4.60 66.34 -33.67
N SER A 215 -3.95 67.45 -34.06
CA SER A 215 -4.66 68.60 -34.62
C SER A 215 -4.11 69.08 -35.98
N LYS A 216 -3.10 68.45 -36.57
CA LYS A 216 -2.63 68.88 -37.90
C LYS A 216 -2.29 67.71 -38.80
N TYR A 217 -2.98 67.70 -39.94
CA TYR A 217 -2.73 66.98 -41.20
C TYR A 217 -3.48 65.65 -41.43
N ALA A 218 -4.72 65.79 -41.91
CA ALA A 218 -5.25 65.01 -43.04
C ALA A 218 -4.74 65.63 -44.38
N PRO A 219 -5.00 65.07 -45.58
CA PRO A 219 -5.04 63.68 -46.03
C PRO A 219 -4.11 63.43 -47.26
N PHE A 220 -3.88 62.16 -47.59
CA PHE A 220 -3.82 61.47 -48.91
C PHE A 220 -2.92 60.24 -48.81
#